data_AF-A0A2H0QNA9-F1
#
_entry.id   AF-A0A2H0QNA9-F1
#
_cell.length_a   1.000
_cell.length_b   1.000
_cell.length_c   1.000
_cell.angle_alpha   90.00
_cell.angle_beta   90.00
_cell.angle_gamma   90.00
#
_symmetry.space_group_name_H-M   'P 1'
#
loop_
_entity.id
_entity.type
_entity.pdbx_description
1 polymer ?
#
loop_
_entity_poly.entity_id
_entity_poly.type
_entity_poly.pdbx_seq_one_letter_code
_entity_poly.pdbx_strand_id
1 'polypeptide(L)'
;MSTAVFSAEDKMGLFSGRISRINPEGALLRMKIDFVNMKYINKKDKIEFWDQRNDRYRCKGIVVGKSNDYVLMKVPDMGLCQQRIGLAPGSYLYMYSQDLINNLQMGKELVDILLKKRLALQGKLGFYKKELDINIEKVNAVNLRYKTLRDKLELEWRNELQNLDEDNANSLQNYKQLEIQVADVDKKLEVYRIGNENLTVDRWALDPRLYYKK
;
A
#
# COMPACT_ATOMS: atom_id res chain seq x y z
N MET A 1 39.76 13.66 -51.88
CA MET A 1 39.33 13.33 -50.51
C MET A 1 37.88 12.92 -50.58
N SER A 2 37.58 11.63 -50.42
CA SER A 2 36.20 11.13 -50.46
C SER A 2 35.77 10.90 -49.01
N THR A 3 34.96 11.81 -48.46
CA THR A 3 34.29 11.61 -47.18
C THR A 3 33.14 10.67 -47.43
N ALA A 4 33.23 9.42 -46.99
CA ALA A 4 32.10 8.51 -47.01
C ALA A 4 30.95 9.14 -46.19
N VAL A 5 29.87 9.49 -46.87
CA VAL A 5 28.67 10.05 -46.23
C VAL A 5 27.92 8.88 -45.59
N PHE A 6 28.16 8.65 -44.30
CA PHE A 6 27.38 7.68 -43.52
C PHE A 6 25.93 8.15 -43.42
N SER A 7 24.98 7.24 -43.69
CA SER A 7 23.55 7.52 -43.49
C SER A 7 23.24 7.70 -42.00
N ALA A 8 22.05 8.23 -41.67
CA ALA A 8 21.64 8.41 -40.29
C ALA A 8 21.54 7.07 -39.52
N GLU A 9 21.26 5.98 -40.22
CA GLU A 9 21.19 4.61 -39.67
C GLU A 9 22.60 4.06 -39.41
N ASP A 10 23.54 4.29 -40.33
CA ASP A 10 24.93 3.85 -40.16
C ASP A 10 25.62 4.53 -38.96
N LYS A 11 25.20 5.76 -38.62
CA LYS A 11 25.68 6.47 -37.43
C LYS A 11 25.28 5.78 -36.12
N MET A 12 24.19 4.99 -36.10
CA MET A 12 23.77 4.28 -34.88
C MET A 12 24.69 3.10 -34.54
N GLY A 13 25.34 2.52 -35.56
CA GLY A 13 26.31 1.43 -35.39
C GLY A 13 27.72 1.91 -35.06
N LEU A 14 27.96 3.22 -35.07
CA LEU A 14 29.27 3.81 -34.81
C LEU A 14 29.47 4.08 -33.31
N PHE A 15 30.56 3.59 -32.76
CA PHE A 15 30.94 3.85 -31.36
C PHE A 15 32.46 3.89 -31.24
N SER A 16 32.97 4.31 -30.08
CA SER A 16 34.39 4.48 -29.87
C SER A 16 34.84 3.92 -28.53
N GLY A 17 36.12 3.64 -28.41
CA GLY A 17 36.69 3.07 -27.21
C GLY A 17 38.19 3.21 -27.16
N ARG A 18 38.76 2.90 -25.99
CA ARG A 18 40.20 2.89 -25.75
C ARG A 18 40.68 1.47 -25.54
N ILE A 19 41.82 1.13 -26.11
CA ILE A 19 42.46 -0.15 -25.85
C ILE A 19 42.92 -0.20 -24.40
N SER A 20 42.44 -1.18 -23.64
CA SER A 20 42.86 -1.42 -22.26
C SER A 20 44.04 -2.38 -22.20
N ARG A 21 43.92 -3.53 -22.86
CA ARG A 21 44.97 -4.57 -22.90
C ARG A 21 44.96 -5.29 -24.24
N ILE A 22 46.14 -5.69 -24.68
CA ILE A 22 46.34 -6.47 -25.90
C ILE A 22 47.03 -7.77 -25.51
N ASN A 23 46.52 -8.90 -25.98
CA ASN A 23 47.22 -10.19 -25.93
C ASN A 23 47.42 -10.68 -27.38
N PRO A 24 48.65 -10.53 -27.93
CA PRO A 24 48.93 -10.89 -29.32
C PRO A 24 48.88 -12.41 -29.56
N GLU A 25 49.34 -13.22 -28.61
CA GLU A 25 49.39 -14.68 -28.73
C GLU A 25 47.98 -15.30 -28.82
N GLY A 26 47.04 -14.76 -28.04
CA GLY A 26 45.64 -15.17 -28.07
C GLY A 26 44.80 -14.48 -29.16
N ALA A 27 45.38 -13.54 -29.90
CA ALA A 27 44.67 -12.66 -30.82
C ALA A 27 43.48 -11.93 -30.14
N LEU A 28 43.64 -11.55 -28.87
CA LEU A 28 42.60 -10.95 -28.04
C LEU A 28 42.89 -9.47 -27.79
N LEU A 29 41.86 -8.65 -28.00
CA LEU A 29 41.87 -7.23 -27.76
C LEU A 29 40.80 -6.88 -26.71
N ARG A 30 41.23 -6.32 -25.58
CA ARG A 30 40.32 -5.80 -24.56
C ARG A 30 40.25 -4.29 -24.68
N MET A 31 39.04 -3.78 -24.88
CA MET A 31 38.81 -2.35 -25.03
C MET A 31 37.85 -1.87 -23.96
N LYS A 32 38.16 -0.71 -23.39
CA LYS A 32 37.25 0.06 -22.56
C LYS A 32 36.37 0.90 -23.48
N ILE A 33 35.07 0.83 -23.32
CA ILE A 33 34.12 1.51 -24.19
C ILE A 33 33.17 2.33 -23.30
N ASP A 34 33.08 3.61 -23.59
CA ASP A 34 32.21 4.54 -22.87
C ASP A 34 30.93 4.76 -23.70
N PHE A 35 30.13 3.70 -23.86
CA PHE A 35 28.93 3.69 -24.70
C PHE A 35 27.71 3.18 -23.91
N VAL A 36 26.67 4.00 -23.78
CA VAL A 36 25.45 3.68 -23.01
C VAL A 36 24.74 2.43 -23.54
N ASN A 37 24.80 2.21 -24.85
CA ASN A 37 24.15 1.11 -25.53
C ASN A 37 25.01 -0.16 -25.61
N MET A 38 26.08 -0.26 -24.83
CA MET A 38 26.94 -1.46 -24.70
C MET A 38 26.14 -2.74 -24.43
N LYS A 39 25.01 -2.63 -23.74
CA LYS A 39 24.12 -3.75 -23.44
C LYS A 39 23.61 -4.49 -24.69
N TYR A 40 23.57 -3.84 -25.85
CA TYR A 40 23.11 -4.41 -27.12
C TYR A 40 24.21 -5.08 -27.95
N ILE A 41 25.47 -5.03 -27.50
CA ILE A 41 26.54 -5.85 -28.08
C ILE A 41 26.40 -7.25 -27.50
N ASN A 42 26.38 -8.27 -28.35
CA ASN A 42 26.27 -9.67 -27.98
C ASN A 42 27.56 -10.44 -28.26
N LYS A 43 27.68 -11.63 -27.66
CA LYS A 43 28.78 -12.54 -27.99
C LYS A 43 28.60 -13.01 -29.44
N LYS A 44 29.71 -13.10 -30.18
CA LYS A 44 29.81 -13.43 -31.61
C LYS A 44 29.48 -12.28 -32.58
N ASP A 45 29.14 -11.09 -32.08
CA ASP A 45 28.93 -9.92 -32.94
C ASP A 45 30.22 -9.54 -33.66
N LYS A 46 30.07 -9.10 -34.91
CA LYS A 46 31.18 -8.62 -35.73
C LYS A 46 31.33 -7.12 -35.55
N ILE A 47 32.56 -6.70 -35.25
CA ILE A 47 32.93 -5.30 -35.07
C ILE A 47 34.07 -4.99 -36.02
N GLU A 48 33.91 -3.94 -36.81
CA GLU A 48 34.99 -3.33 -37.58
C GLU A 48 35.57 -2.18 -36.77
N PHE A 49 36.89 -2.04 -36.71
CA PHE A 49 37.53 -0.95 -35.97
C PHE A 49 38.71 -0.35 -36.75
N TRP A 50 38.94 0.94 -36.55
CA TRP A 50 39.99 1.71 -37.21
C TRP A 50 40.44 2.90 -36.35
N ASP A 51 41.61 3.45 -36.68
CA ASP A 51 42.14 4.65 -36.05
C ASP A 51 41.53 5.91 -36.69
N GLN A 52 41.30 6.95 -35.89
CA GLN A 52 40.81 8.26 -36.35
C GLN A 52 41.64 8.82 -37.50
N ARG A 53 42.96 8.56 -37.48
CA ARG A 53 43.90 9.10 -38.47
C ARG A 53 43.83 8.36 -39.81
N ASN A 54 43.33 7.13 -39.83
CA ASN A 54 43.36 6.27 -41.01
C ASN A 54 42.08 5.42 -41.15
N ASP A 55 41.09 5.95 -41.87
CA ASP A 55 39.84 5.24 -42.21
C ASP A 55 40.00 4.30 -43.42
N ARG A 56 41.16 4.26 -44.08
CA ARG A 56 41.36 3.41 -45.27
C ARG A 56 41.50 1.93 -44.92
N TYR A 57 41.93 1.62 -43.70
CA TYR A 57 42.12 0.26 -43.24
C TYR A 57 41.27 -0.01 -42.01
N ARG A 58 40.33 -0.95 -42.14
CA ARG A 58 39.46 -1.40 -41.06
C ARG A 58 39.79 -2.84 -40.70
N CYS A 59 39.97 -3.08 -39.41
CA CYS A 59 40.21 -4.40 -38.87
C CYS A 59 38.92 -5.02 -38.36
N LYS A 60 38.78 -6.33 -38.56
CA LYS A 60 37.58 -7.07 -38.16
C LYS A 60 37.86 -7.85 -36.88
N GLY A 61 36.95 -7.75 -35.93
CA GLY A 61 36.97 -8.47 -34.66
C GLY A 61 35.63 -9.13 -34.39
N ILE A 62 35.67 -10.22 -33.63
CA ILE A 62 34.48 -10.94 -33.15
C ILE A 62 34.41 -10.81 -31.63
N VAL A 63 33.27 -10.40 -31.08
CA VAL A 63 33.09 -10.27 -29.63
C VAL A 63 33.11 -11.65 -28.98
N VAL A 64 34.04 -11.87 -28.05
CA VAL A 64 34.14 -13.10 -27.24
C VAL A 64 33.42 -12.94 -25.90
N GLY A 65 33.52 -11.75 -25.32
CA GLY A 65 32.92 -11.44 -24.03
C GLY A 65 32.75 -9.94 -23.84
N LYS A 66 31.85 -9.59 -22.91
CA LYS A 66 31.61 -8.21 -22.53
C LYS A 66 31.41 -8.10 -21.02
N SER A 67 31.68 -6.91 -20.51
CA SER A 67 31.30 -6.38 -19.21
C SER A 67 30.59 -5.04 -19.44
N ASN A 68 30.24 -4.32 -18.37
CA ASN A 68 29.58 -3.02 -18.47
C ASN A 68 30.44 -1.99 -19.21
N ASP A 69 31.75 -1.97 -18.93
CA ASP A 69 32.67 -0.96 -19.48
C ASP A 69 33.69 -1.54 -20.46
N TYR A 70 33.76 -2.87 -20.60
CA TYR A 70 34.80 -3.54 -21.38
C TYR A 70 34.24 -4.52 -22.38
N VAL A 71 34.80 -4.53 -23.59
CA VAL A 71 34.55 -5.56 -24.60
C VAL A 71 35.85 -6.30 -24.87
N LEU A 72 35.75 -7.63 -24.89
CA LEU A 72 36.82 -8.52 -25.31
C LEU A 72 36.46 -9.05 -26.69
N MET A 73 37.31 -8.74 -27.67
CA MET A 73 37.16 -9.22 -29.04
C MET A 73 38.36 -10.04 -29.48
N LYS A 74 38.11 -11.00 -30.35
CA LYS A 74 39.12 -11.78 -31.05
C LYS A 74 39.34 -11.20 -32.44
N VAL A 75 40.58 -10.89 -32.78
CA VAL A 75 40.96 -10.25 -34.05
C VAL A 75 41.74 -11.27 -34.87
N PRO A 76 41.16 -11.86 -35.94
CA PRO A 76 41.82 -12.93 -36.71
C PRO A 76 43.21 -12.53 -37.25
N ASP A 77 43.34 -11.33 -37.80
CA ASP A 77 44.57 -10.83 -38.45
C ASP A 77 45.32 -9.82 -37.56
N MET A 78 45.59 -10.20 -36.32
CA MET A 78 46.15 -9.27 -35.31
C MET A 78 47.47 -8.62 -35.74
N GLY A 79 48.37 -9.37 -36.39
CA GLY A 79 49.67 -8.85 -36.84
C GLY A 79 49.56 -7.74 -37.89
N LEU A 80 48.69 -7.93 -38.90
CA LEU A 80 48.43 -6.91 -39.93
C LEU A 80 47.74 -5.67 -39.34
N CYS A 81 46.80 -5.90 -38.42
CA CYS A 81 46.08 -4.84 -37.74
C CYS A 81 47.00 -3.99 -36.85
N GLN A 82 47.91 -4.63 -36.12
CA GLN A 82 48.87 -3.94 -35.28
C GLN A 82 49.83 -3.06 -36.09
N GLN A 83 50.31 -3.55 -37.23
CA GLN A 83 51.21 -2.80 -38.12
C GLN A 83 50.52 -1.61 -38.81
N ARG A 84 49.28 -1.77 -39.25
CA ARG A 84 48.58 -0.75 -40.06
C ARG A 84 47.84 0.31 -39.24
N ILE A 85 47.29 -0.05 -38.08
CA ILE A 85 46.41 0.79 -37.28
C ILE A 85 47.12 1.31 -36.00
N GLY A 86 48.29 0.77 -35.65
CA GLY A 86 49.04 1.22 -34.46
C GLY A 86 48.33 0.85 -33.16
N LEU A 87 48.03 -0.45 -32.98
CA LEU A 87 47.37 -0.95 -31.78
C LEU A 87 48.32 -0.92 -30.58
N ALA A 88 48.15 0.08 -29.71
CA ALA A 88 48.86 0.20 -28.45
C ALA A 88 47.86 0.36 -27.29
N PRO A 89 48.19 -0.10 -26.07
CA PRO A 89 47.39 0.22 -24.89
C PRO A 89 47.20 1.74 -24.75
N GLY A 90 45.97 2.19 -24.54
CA GLY A 90 45.61 3.60 -24.48
C GLY A 90 45.19 4.22 -25.82
N SER A 91 45.46 3.56 -26.96
CA SER A 91 45.01 4.05 -28.28
C SER A 91 43.48 4.16 -28.35
N TYR A 92 42.99 5.22 -28.98
CA TYR A 92 41.57 5.46 -29.21
C TYR A 92 41.17 4.96 -30.59
N LEU A 93 40.11 4.17 -30.67
CA LEU A 93 39.64 3.55 -31.90
C LEU A 93 38.16 3.88 -32.13
N TYR A 94 37.83 4.09 -33.40
CA TYR A 94 36.44 4.06 -33.87
C TYR A 94 36.07 2.64 -34.24
N MET A 95 34.81 2.31 -34.00
CA MET A 95 34.22 1.01 -34.25
C MET A 95 32.90 1.16 -34.97
N TYR A 96 32.57 0.15 -35.77
CA TYR A 96 31.31 -0.02 -36.43
C TYR A 96 30.83 -1.45 -36.28
N SER A 97 29.53 -1.65 -36.04
CA SER A 97 28.92 -2.97 -36.07
C SER A 97 27.53 -2.91 -36.68
N GLN A 98 27.31 -3.74 -37.70
CA GLN A 98 25.98 -3.93 -38.28
C GLN A 98 25.07 -4.70 -37.32
N ASP A 99 25.61 -5.68 -36.60
CA ASP A 99 24.88 -6.49 -35.62
C ASP A 99 24.33 -5.60 -34.49
N LEU A 100 25.10 -4.58 -34.09
CA LEU A 100 24.64 -3.58 -33.12
C LEU A 100 23.41 -2.81 -33.60
N ILE A 101 23.34 -2.42 -34.87
CA ILE A 101 22.17 -1.71 -35.44
C ILE A 101 20.93 -2.59 -35.34
N ASN A 102 21.06 -3.86 -35.74
CA ASN A 102 19.97 -4.84 -35.65
C ASN A 102 19.52 -5.06 -34.20
N ASN A 103 20.47 -5.21 -33.28
CA ASN A 103 20.19 -5.39 -31.86
C ASN A 103 19.54 -4.15 -31.24
N LEU A 104 19.92 -2.94 -31.68
CA LEU A 104 19.28 -1.69 -31.26
C LEU A 104 17.85 -1.58 -31.75
N GLN A 105 17.57 -1.99 -32.99
CA GLN A 105 16.22 -2.00 -33.54
C GLN A 105 15.32 -2.97 -32.78
N MET A 106 15.79 -4.20 -32.56
CA MET A 106 15.10 -5.19 -31.72
C MET A 106 14.88 -4.66 -30.29
N GLY A 107 15.88 -3.96 -29.73
CA GLY A 107 15.78 -3.31 -28.43
C GLY A 107 14.66 -2.27 -28.37
N LYS A 108 14.50 -1.45 -29.42
CA LYS A 108 13.41 -0.47 -29.52
C LYS A 108 12.04 -1.15 -29.58
N GLU A 109 11.90 -2.21 -30.38
CA GLU A 109 10.67 -2.99 -30.48
C GLU A 109 10.29 -3.62 -29.13
N LEU A 110 11.28 -4.19 -28.43
CA LEU A 110 11.07 -4.75 -27.10
C LEU A 110 10.62 -3.68 -26.09
N VAL A 111 11.22 -2.48 -26.14
CA VAL A 111 10.80 -1.36 -25.28
C VAL A 111 9.35 -0.97 -25.55
N ASP A 112 8.94 -0.90 -26.83
CA ASP A 112 7.54 -0.60 -27.19
C ASP A 112 6.57 -1.67 -26.65
N ILE A 113 6.92 -2.96 -26.78
CA ILE A 113 6.13 -4.06 -26.20
C ILE A 113 6.03 -3.93 -24.68
N LEU A 114 7.14 -3.60 -24.01
CA LEU A 114 7.16 -3.42 -22.56
C LEU A 114 6.32 -2.22 -22.11
N LEU A 115 6.32 -1.12 -22.88
CA LEU A 115 5.47 0.04 -22.61
C LEU A 115 3.99 -0.31 -22.76
N LYS A 116 3.61 -1.03 -23.83
CA LYS A 116 2.25 -1.54 -24.02
C LYS A 116 1.82 -2.46 -22.88
N LYS A 117 2.69 -3.38 -22.46
CA LYS A 117 2.45 -4.26 -21.31
C LYS A 117 2.27 -3.47 -20.00
N ARG A 118 3.09 -2.44 -19.76
CA ARG A 118 2.96 -1.55 -18.60
C ARG A 118 1.60 -0.85 -18.58
N LEU A 119 1.17 -0.29 -19.71
CA LEU A 119 -0.14 0.37 -19.82
C LEU A 119 -1.28 -0.59 -19.55
N ALA A 120 -1.24 -1.80 -20.11
CA ALA A 120 -2.25 -2.83 -19.86
C ALA A 120 -2.33 -3.23 -18.38
N LEU A 121 -1.17 -3.38 -17.71
CA LEU A 121 -1.10 -3.69 -16.28
C LEU A 121 -1.63 -2.53 -15.42
N GLN A 122 -1.30 -1.29 -15.77
CA GLN A 122 -1.84 -0.11 -15.09
C GLN A 122 -3.36 -0.02 -15.23
N GLY A 123 -3.90 -0.33 -16.41
CA GLY A 123 -5.34 -0.44 -16.63
C GLY A 123 -5.98 -1.47 -15.70
N LYS A 124 -5.45 -2.70 -15.66
CA LYS A 124 -5.93 -3.76 -14.75
C LYS A 124 -5.87 -3.36 -13.28
N LEU A 125 -4.77 -2.73 -12.85
CA LEU A 125 -4.63 -2.22 -11.48
C LEU A 125 -5.73 -1.19 -11.17
N GLY A 126 -5.98 -0.26 -12.10
CA GLY A 126 -7.05 0.74 -11.96
C GLY A 126 -8.44 0.11 -11.82
N PHE A 127 -8.74 -0.96 -12.57
CA PHE A 127 -10.00 -1.69 -12.44
C PHE A 127 -10.15 -2.33 -11.05
N TYR A 128 -9.15 -3.09 -10.60
CA TYR A 128 -9.22 -3.73 -9.29
C TYR A 128 -9.27 -2.72 -8.14
N LYS A 129 -8.59 -1.58 -8.27
CA LYS A 129 -8.69 -0.51 -7.28
C LYS A 129 -10.13 0.00 -7.14
N LYS A 130 -10.80 0.30 -8.26
CA LYS A 130 -12.20 0.74 -8.26
C LYS A 130 -13.13 -0.33 -7.65
N GLU A 131 -12.90 -1.60 -7.96
CA GLU A 131 -13.69 -2.68 -7.40
C GLU A 131 -13.54 -2.78 -5.87
N LEU A 132 -12.31 -2.63 -5.37
CA LEU A 132 -12.04 -2.57 -3.93
C LEU A 132 -12.73 -1.35 -3.29
N ASP A 133 -12.64 -0.18 -3.91
CA ASP A 133 -13.29 1.04 -3.42
C ASP A 133 -14.81 0.85 -3.31
N ILE A 134 -15.45 0.27 -4.34
CA ILE A 134 -16.88 -0.05 -4.33
C ILE A 134 -17.23 -1.03 -3.20
N ASN A 135 -16.39 -2.04 -2.98
CA ASN A 135 -16.63 -3.01 -1.91
C ASN A 135 -16.49 -2.37 -0.52
N ILE A 136 -15.53 -1.47 -0.33
CA ILE A 136 -15.37 -0.69 0.91
C ILE A 136 -16.61 0.20 1.14
N GLU A 137 -17.10 0.86 0.10
CA GLU A 137 -18.32 1.68 0.19
C GLU A 137 -19.54 0.85 0.60
N LYS A 138 -19.72 -0.34 0.01
CA LYS A 138 -20.81 -1.26 0.39
C LYS A 138 -20.73 -1.66 1.86
N VAL A 139 -19.53 -2.04 2.32
CA VAL A 139 -19.30 -2.41 3.73
C VAL A 139 -19.61 -1.23 4.65
N ASN A 140 -19.16 -0.03 4.31
CA ASN A 140 -19.41 1.17 5.10
C ASN A 140 -20.90 1.51 5.16
N ALA A 141 -21.63 1.40 4.05
CA ALA A 141 -23.08 1.63 4.01
C ALA A 141 -23.83 0.65 4.92
N VAL A 142 -23.45 -0.63 4.88
CA VAL A 142 -24.03 -1.67 5.75
C VAL A 142 -23.72 -1.39 7.23
N ASN A 143 -22.46 -1.08 7.55
CA ASN A 143 -22.04 -0.77 8.92
C ASN A 143 -22.77 0.47 9.47
N LEU A 144 -22.93 1.52 8.67
CA LEU A 144 -23.66 2.73 9.06
C LEU A 144 -25.13 2.40 9.36
N ARG A 145 -25.77 1.59 8.51
CA ARG A 145 -27.16 1.15 8.71
C ARG A 145 -27.32 0.40 10.03
N TYR A 146 -26.45 -0.55 10.33
CA TYR A 146 -26.55 -1.30 11.59
C TYR A 146 -26.20 -0.46 12.82
N LYS A 147 -25.24 0.47 12.69
CA LYS A 147 -24.93 1.42 13.76
C LYS A 147 -26.15 2.29 14.11
N THR A 148 -26.78 2.90 13.10
CA THR A 148 -27.99 3.71 13.33
C THR A 148 -29.16 2.92 13.91
N LEU A 149 -29.34 1.65 13.52
CA LEU A 149 -30.35 0.79 14.13
C LEU A 149 -30.05 0.52 15.61
N ARG A 150 -28.78 0.23 15.92
CA ARG A 150 -28.35 0.01 17.30
C ARG A 150 -28.56 1.26 18.16
N ASP A 151 -28.18 2.44 17.66
CA ASP A 151 -28.35 3.70 18.37
C ASP A 151 -29.83 3.98 18.68
N LYS A 152 -30.74 3.65 17.75
CA LYS A 152 -32.20 3.75 17.97
C LYS A 152 -32.69 2.80 19.05
N LEU A 153 -32.27 1.55 19.01
CA LEU A 153 -32.66 0.55 20.01
C LEU A 153 -32.11 0.91 21.40
N GLU A 154 -30.88 1.43 21.48
CA GLU A 154 -30.31 1.91 22.74
C GLU A 154 -31.11 3.11 23.30
N LEU A 155 -31.62 3.98 22.43
CA LEU A 155 -32.46 5.12 22.82
C LEU A 155 -33.84 4.67 23.29
N GLU A 156 -34.49 3.77 22.56
CA GLU A 156 -35.77 3.16 22.96
C GLU A 156 -35.63 2.45 24.31
N TRP A 157 -34.56 1.68 24.51
CA TRP A 157 -34.28 1.01 25.78
C TRP A 157 -34.14 1.99 26.95
N ARG A 158 -33.42 3.11 26.75
CA ARG A 158 -33.27 4.15 27.79
C ARG A 158 -34.60 4.80 28.14
N ASN A 159 -35.45 5.06 27.14
CA ASN A 159 -36.76 5.64 27.36
C ASN A 159 -37.67 4.69 28.16
N GLU A 160 -37.67 3.40 27.83
CA GLU A 160 -38.46 2.41 28.57
C GLU A 160 -37.99 2.26 30.02
N LEU A 161 -36.67 2.28 30.26
CA LEU A 161 -36.14 2.30 31.63
C LEU A 161 -36.60 3.54 32.40
N GLN A 162 -36.57 4.71 31.76
CA GLN A 162 -37.02 5.94 32.38
C GLN A 162 -38.53 5.89 32.71
N ASN A 163 -39.37 5.38 31.81
CA ASN A 163 -40.80 5.22 32.05
C ASN A 163 -41.07 4.29 33.25
N LEU A 164 -40.34 3.17 33.33
CA LEU A 164 -40.46 2.23 34.46
C LEU A 164 -40.02 2.85 35.78
N ASP A 165 -38.96 3.66 35.77
CA ASP A 165 -38.49 4.37 36.95
C ASP A 165 -39.50 5.44 37.40
N GLU A 166 -40.12 6.16 36.46
CA GLU A 166 -41.19 7.13 36.72
C GLU A 166 -42.44 6.44 37.29
N ASP A 167 -42.87 5.31 36.72
CA ASP A 167 -43.99 4.51 37.21
C ASP A 167 -43.74 3.98 38.63
N ASN A 168 -42.51 3.52 38.91
CA ASN A 168 -42.12 3.08 40.23
C ASN A 168 -42.11 4.25 41.24
N ALA A 169 -41.58 5.41 40.85
CA ALA A 169 -41.60 6.61 41.68
C ALA A 169 -43.03 7.05 42.02
N ASN A 170 -43.93 7.06 41.03
CA ASN A 170 -45.34 7.38 41.21
C ASN A 170 -46.04 6.36 42.13
N SER A 171 -45.79 5.07 41.92
CA SER A 171 -46.33 3.99 42.76
C SER A 171 -45.88 4.12 44.21
N LEU A 172 -44.60 4.46 44.43
CA LEU A 172 -44.04 4.68 45.75
C LEU A 172 -44.62 5.93 46.44
N GLN A 173 -44.84 7.02 45.70
CA GLN A 173 -45.53 8.20 46.22
C GLN A 173 -46.97 7.88 46.63
N ASN A 174 -47.71 7.17 45.77
CA ASN A 174 -49.08 6.74 46.07
C ASN A 174 -49.16 5.84 47.30
N TYR A 175 -48.23 4.87 47.42
CA TYR A 175 -48.12 4.01 48.59
C TYR A 175 -47.94 4.83 49.88
N LYS A 176 -46.99 5.78 49.89
CA LYS A 176 -46.74 6.65 51.05
C LYS A 176 -47.96 7.51 51.40
N GLN A 177 -48.66 8.01 50.39
CA GLN A 177 -49.87 8.80 50.61
C GLN A 177 -50.99 7.97 51.24
N LEU A 178 -51.18 6.73 50.79
CA LEU A 178 -52.13 5.79 51.37
C LEU A 178 -51.75 5.40 52.80
N GLU A 179 -50.46 5.17 53.07
CA GLU A 179 -49.95 4.88 54.42
C GLU A 179 -50.29 6.01 55.40
N ILE A 180 -50.13 7.27 55.00
CA ILE A 180 -50.52 8.44 55.78
C ILE A 180 -52.04 8.47 56.02
N GLN A 181 -52.85 8.16 55.00
CA GLN A 181 -54.31 8.11 55.13
C GLN A 181 -54.77 7.01 56.09
N VAL A 182 -54.15 5.83 56.04
CA VAL A 182 -54.44 4.73 56.98
C VAL A 182 -54.13 5.17 58.40
N ALA A 183 -52.97 5.79 58.65
CA ALA A 183 -52.60 6.28 59.97
C ALA A 183 -53.59 7.34 60.51
N ASP A 184 -54.13 8.22 59.66
CA ASP A 184 -55.17 9.18 60.04
C ASP A 184 -56.50 8.48 60.39
N VAL A 185 -56.88 7.45 59.63
CA VAL A 185 -58.06 6.63 59.92
C VAL A 185 -57.90 5.87 61.23
N ASP A 186 -56.75 5.25 61.47
CA ASP A 186 -56.46 4.54 62.72
C ASP A 186 -56.55 5.47 63.92
N LYS A 187 -55.97 6.68 63.82
CA LYS A 187 -56.09 7.71 64.84
C LYS A 187 -57.54 8.10 65.10
N LYS A 188 -58.37 8.23 64.05
CA LYS A 188 -59.80 8.51 64.20
C LYS A 188 -60.53 7.34 64.86
N LEU A 189 -60.21 6.09 64.48
CA LEU A 189 -60.79 4.90 65.11
C LEU A 189 -60.47 4.83 66.60
N GLU A 190 -59.26 5.23 67.01
CA GLU A 190 -58.91 5.36 68.43
C GLU A 190 -59.75 6.43 69.14
N VAL A 191 -59.93 7.60 68.54
CA VAL A 191 -60.75 8.69 69.11
C VAL A 191 -62.22 8.30 69.24
N TYR A 192 -62.78 7.63 68.22
CA TYR A 192 -64.17 7.18 68.21
C TYR A 192 -64.37 5.80 68.83
N ARG A 193 -63.34 5.23 69.47
CA ARG A 193 -63.43 3.92 70.12
C ARG A 193 -64.43 3.99 71.28
N ILE A 194 -65.58 3.37 71.09
CA ILE A 194 -66.61 3.25 72.12
C ILE A 194 -66.16 2.18 73.13
N GLY A 195 -65.97 2.58 74.38
CA GLY A 195 -65.73 1.64 75.48
C GLY A 195 -67.03 0.89 75.83
N ASN A 196 -66.90 -0.35 76.29
CA ASN A 196 -68.07 -1.15 76.70
C ASN A 196 -68.76 -0.61 77.98
N GLU A 197 -68.10 0.29 78.71
CA GLU A 197 -68.59 0.88 79.95
C GLU A 197 -68.44 2.42 79.88
N ASN A 198 -69.52 3.14 80.19
CA ASN A 198 -69.57 4.61 80.10
C ASN A 198 -69.05 5.33 81.37
N LEU A 199 -68.81 4.59 82.45
CA LEU A 199 -68.37 5.15 83.73
C LEU A 199 -66.86 4.93 83.86
N THR A 200 -66.09 6.02 83.82
CA THR A 200 -64.68 5.94 84.21
C THR A 200 -64.63 5.68 85.72
N VAL A 201 -63.99 4.58 86.13
CA VAL A 201 -63.77 4.29 87.56
C VAL A 201 -62.90 5.42 88.12
N ASP A 202 -63.52 6.33 88.86
CA ASP A 202 -62.82 7.42 89.51
C ASP A 202 -61.86 6.82 90.55
N ARG A 203 -60.61 7.31 90.61
CA ARG A 203 -59.62 6.78 91.57
C ARG A 203 -60.08 6.97 93.03
N TRP A 204 -61.01 7.90 93.25
CA TRP A 204 -61.64 8.17 94.55
C TRP A 204 -62.85 7.27 94.85
N ALA A 205 -63.36 6.51 93.88
CA ALA A 205 -64.48 5.58 94.06
C ALA A 205 -64.07 4.21 94.66
N LEU A 206 -62.78 4.02 95.00
CA LEU A 206 -62.21 2.79 95.57
C LEU A 206 -62.17 2.80 97.11
N ASP A 207 -63.03 3.57 97.80
CA ASP A 207 -63.14 3.48 99.27
C ASP A 207 -63.83 2.15 99.68
N PRO A 208 -63.14 1.23 100.38
CA PRO A 208 -63.66 -0.12 100.68
C PRO A 208 -64.89 -0.13 101.59
N ARG A 209 -65.25 1.00 102.21
CA ARG A 209 -66.35 1.08 103.20
C ARG A 209 -67.75 1.18 102.59
N LEU A 210 -67.87 1.51 101.30
CA LEU A 210 -69.17 1.81 100.67
C LEU A 210 -69.76 0.68 99.81
N TYR A 211 -69.04 -0.43 99.58
CA TYR A 211 -69.54 -1.55 98.79
C TYR A 211 -69.94 -2.75 99.66
N TYR A 212 -71.22 -2.86 100.01
CA TYR A 212 -71.82 -4.15 100.37
C TYR A 212 -72.23 -4.88 99.08
N LYS A 213 -71.51 -5.94 98.71
CA LYS A 213 -71.99 -6.89 97.70
C LYS A 213 -73.02 -7.83 98.34
N LYS A 214 -74.21 -7.93 97.75
CA LYS A 214 -75.04 -9.14 97.82
C LYS A 214 -74.49 -10.18 96.84
#